data_AF-A0A8S0FTZ3-F1
#
_entry.id   AF-A0A8S0FTZ3-F1
#
_cell.length_a   1.000
_cell.length_b   1.000
_cell.length_c   1.000
_cell.angle_alpha   90.00
_cell.angle_beta   90.00
_cell.angle_gamma   90.00
#
_symmetry.space_group_name_H-M   'P 1'
#
loop_
_entity.id
_entity.type
_entity.pdbx_description
1 polymer ?
#
loop_
_entity_poly.entity_id
_entity_poly.type
_entity_poly.pdbx_seq_one_letter_code
_entity_poly.pdbx_strand_id
1 'polypeptide(L)'
;MPMLVMLEPRDDGSYVPGRMVRASDLVDGLGESNNPQWKTVAVNTAGELVVPNGSIGFRWGEKGKWNLESIAAGTETELSLTLLGQHDAVAGVAFPYFGGIENPHFRSVKHNPVLVRQLPVKNLTLADGSTCPVVSVYDLVLANYGLDRGLEDENSAKDYAPEIKPYTPAWGEQITGVPRQYIETIAREFADTAHKTHGRSMIILGAGVNHWYHMDMNYRGMINMLIFCGCVGQSGGGWAHYVGQEKLRPQTGWLPLAFAFDWNRPPRQMNSTSFFYNHSSQWRYEKVTAQELLSPLADASKYSGHLIDFNVRAERMGWLPSAPQLGRLAVTRSP
;
A
#
# COMPACT_ATOMS: atom_id res chain seq x y z
N MET A 1 -11.74 -1.47 -1.81
CA MET A 1 -10.84 -2.17 -2.75
C MET A 1 -11.24 -2.15 -4.24
N PRO A 2 -12.29 -1.43 -4.71
CA PRO A 2 -12.75 -1.57 -6.11
C PRO A 2 -11.91 -0.80 -7.15
N MET A 3 -10.91 -0.04 -6.70
CA MET A 3 -10.15 0.84 -7.60
C MET A 3 -9.29 0.05 -8.57
N LEU A 4 -9.12 0.59 -9.78
CA LEU A 4 -8.39 -0.05 -10.86
C LEU A 4 -6.89 0.27 -10.84
N VAL A 5 -6.09 -0.72 -11.20
CA VAL A 5 -4.63 -0.69 -11.34
C VAL A 5 -4.26 -1.04 -12.77
N MET A 6 -3.36 -0.24 -13.36
CA MET A 6 -2.81 -0.50 -14.68
C MET A 6 -1.78 -1.62 -14.59
N LEU A 7 -1.79 -2.51 -15.59
CA LEU A 7 -0.81 -3.60 -15.69
C LEU A 7 0.26 -3.23 -16.71
N GLU A 8 1.53 -3.27 -16.29
CA GLU A 8 2.68 -2.98 -17.14
C GLU A 8 3.22 -4.29 -17.73
N PRO A 9 3.41 -4.37 -19.06
CA PRO A 9 3.88 -5.60 -19.70
C PRO A 9 5.34 -5.89 -19.35
N ARG A 10 5.67 -7.18 -19.28
CA ARG A 10 7.04 -7.69 -19.14
C ARG A 10 7.45 -8.44 -20.41
N ASP A 11 8.76 -8.55 -20.64
CA ASP A 11 9.32 -9.26 -21.79
C ASP A 11 8.97 -10.76 -21.83
N ASP A 12 8.66 -11.36 -20.66
CA ASP A 12 8.25 -12.75 -20.51
C ASP A 12 6.76 -13.02 -20.82
N GLY A 13 6.02 -11.98 -21.25
CA GLY A 13 4.60 -12.06 -21.58
C GLY A 13 3.65 -11.96 -20.38
N SER A 14 4.16 -11.92 -19.15
CA SER A 14 3.38 -11.60 -17.96
C SER A 14 3.32 -10.08 -17.71
N TYR A 15 2.58 -9.65 -16.69
CA TYR A 15 2.45 -8.25 -16.31
C TYR A 15 2.94 -7.99 -14.89
N VAL A 16 3.27 -6.74 -14.55
CA VAL A 16 3.41 -6.28 -13.16
C VAL A 16 2.32 -5.27 -12.81
N PRO A 17 1.82 -5.23 -11.57
CA PRO A 17 0.95 -4.15 -11.12
C PRO A 17 1.72 -2.82 -11.12
N GLY A 18 1.28 -1.88 -11.96
CA GLY A 18 1.83 -0.53 -12.05
C GLY A 18 1.08 0.45 -11.14
N ARG A 19 0.92 1.69 -11.61
CA ARG A 19 0.14 2.71 -10.91
C ARG A 19 -1.37 2.49 -11.03
N MET A 20 -2.13 3.10 -10.13
CA MET A 20 -3.60 3.14 -10.23
C MET A 20 -4.05 3.94 -11.44
N VAL A 21 -5.16 3.51 -12.06
CA VAL A 21 -5.85 4.26 -13.12
C VAL A 21 -6.36 5.58 -12.54
N ARG A 22 -6.11 6.66 -13.28
CA ARG A 22 -6.55 8.02 -12.97
C ARG A 22 -7.59 8.47 -13.98
N ALA A 23 -8.47 9.39 -13.57
CA ALA A 23 -9.46 9.96 -14.46
C ALA A 23 -8.81 10.57 -15.71
N SER A 24 -7.63 11.21 -15.55
CA SER A 24 -6.86 11.79 -16.66
C SER A 24 -6.32 10.78 -17.69
N ASP A 25 -6.32 9.48 -17.37
CA ASP A 25 -5.87 8.45 -18.32
C ASP A 25 -6.95 8.12 -19.35
N LEU A 26 -8.17 8.59 -19.14
CA LEU A 26 -9.34 8.27 -19.95
C LEU A 26 -9.81 9.49 -20.73
N VAL A 27 -10.51 9.23 -21.85
CA VAL A 27 -11.08 10.27 -22.70
C VAL A 27 -11.94 11.24 -21.86
N ASP A 28 -11.77 12.53 -22.13
CA ASP A 28 -12.43 13.65 -21.43
C ASP A 28 -12.26 13.66 -19.90
N GLY A 29 -11.26 12.95 -19.36
CA GLY A 29 -11.01 12.89 -17.92
C GLY A 29 -12.17 12.26 -17.12
N LEU A 30 -13.02 11.44 -17.76
CA LEU A 30 -14.33 11.01 -17.22
C LEU A 30 -15.19 12.19 -16.71
N GLY A 31 -15.11 13.34 -17.38
CA GLY A 31 -15.85 14.56 -17.02
C GLY A 31 -15.24 15.35 -15.85
N GLU A 32 -14.10 14.91 -15.30
CA GLU A 32 -13.42 15.62 -14.22
C GLU A 32 -12.39 16.62 -14.76
N SER A 33 -12.67 17.92 -14.62
CA SER A 33 -11.78 18.99 -15.09
C SER A 33 -10.74 19.42 -14.04
N ASN A 34 -11.08 19.38 -12.76
CA ASN A 34 -10.17 19.72 -11.67
C ASN A 34 -9.39 18.48 -11.20
N ASN A 35 -8.06 18.56 -11.22
CA ASN A 35 -7.15 17.53 -10.70
C ASN A 35 -7.44 16.08 -11.16
N PRO A 36 -7.75 15.81 -12.45
CA PRO A 36 -8.14 14.47 -12.92
C PRO A 36 -7.04 13.41 -12.71
N GLN A 37 -5.77 13.81 -12.71
CA GLN A 37 -4.63 12.94 -12.44
C GLN A 37 -4.55 12.47 -10.97
N TRP A 38 -5.35 13.04 -10.08
CA TRP A 38 -5.40 12.72 -8.65
C TRP A 38 -6.69 12.00 -8.23
N LYS A 39 -7.51 11.59 -9.20
CA LYS A 39 -8.80 10.92 -8.96
C LYS A 39 -8.74 9.49 -9.48
N THR A 40 -8.96 8.52 -8.59
CA THR A 40 -8.91 7.08 -8.92
C THR A 40 -10.20 6.61 -9.57
N VAL A 41 -10.09 5.63 -10.47
CA VAL A 41 -11.22 5.07 -11.22
C VAL A 41 -11.60 3.68 -10.70
N ALA A 42 -12.88 3.35 -10.75
CA ALA A 42 -13.45 2.03 -10.44
C ALA A 42 -14.48 1.63 -11.51
N VAL A 43 -14.98 0.39 -11.43
CA VAL A 43 -16.12 -0.09 -12.21
C VAL A 43 -17.35 -0.16 -11.29
N ASN A 44 -18.51 0.31 -11.73
CA ASN A 44 -19.76 0.13 -10.99
C ASN A 44 -20.39 -1.26 -11.25
N THR A 45 -21.48 -1.59 -10.58
CA THR A 45 -22.18 -2.88 -10.78
C THR A 45 -22.84 -3.02 -12.15
N ALA A 46 -23.07 -1.91 -12.87
CA ALA A 46 -23.52 -1.90 -14.26
C ALA A 46 -22.39 -2.14 -15.29
N GLY A 47 -21.13 -2.22 -14.84
CA GLY A 47 -19.97 -2.44 -15.69
C GLY A 47 -19.34 -1.16 -16.26
N GLU A 48 -19.79 0.02 -15.82
CA GLU A 48 -19.35 1.32 -16.29
C GLU A 48 -18.15 1.85 -15.49
N LEU A 49 -17.27 2.60 -16.15
CA LEU A 49 -16.16 3.29 -15.48
C LEU A 49 -16.65 4.55 -14.78
N VAL A 50 -16.26 4.71 -13.53
CA VAL A 50 -16.70 5.83 -12.69
C VAL A 50 -15.56 6.42 -11.87
N VAL A 51 -15.66 7.71 -11.57
CA VAL A 51 -14.82 8.41 -10.60
C VAL A 51 -15.64 8.63 -9.33
N PRO A 52 -15.53 7.76 -8.32
CA PRO A 52 -16.25 7.95 -7.06
C PRO A 52 -15.69 9.14 -6.28
N ASN A 53 -16.55 9.77 -5.49
CA ASN A 53 -16.17 10.81 -4.54
C ASN A 53 -15.04 10.35 -3.59
N GLY A 54 -14.36 11.32 -2.97
CA GLY A 54 -13.43 11.07 -1.86
C GLY A 54 -11.96 10.89 -2.22
N SER A 55 -11.62 10.65 -3.49
CA SER A 55 -10.22 10.64 -3.93
C SER A 55 -9.54 12.00 -3.70
N ILE A 56 -8.21 12.02 -3.54
CA ILE A 56 -7.48 13.20 -3.06
C ILE A 56 -7.60 14.42 -4.00
N GLY A 57 -7.86 14.20 -5.30
CA GLY A 57 -8.12 15.25 -6.26
C GLY A 57 -9.35 16.10 -5.93
N PHE A 58 -10.34 15.58 -5.21
CA PHE A 58 -11.52 16.34 -4.78
C PHE A 58 -11.27 17.24 -3.56
N ARG A 59 -10.13 17.07 -2.87
CA ARG A 59 -9.82 17.81 -1.63
C ARG A 59 -9.46 19.27 -1.89
N TRP A 60 -8.80 19.52 -3.02
CA TRP A 60 -8.20 20.80 -3.37
C TRP A 60 -8.69 21.26 -4.75
N GLY A 61 -8.68 22.58 -5.01
CA GLY A 61 -9.21 23.14 -6.26
C GLY A 61 -10.74 23.14 -6.40
N GLU A 62 -11.44 22.30 -5.63
CA GLU A 62 -12.90 22.23 -5.57
C GLU A 62 -13.43 21.93 -4.15
N LYS A 63 -14.76 21.80 -4.00
CA LYS A 63 -15.46 21.53 -2.73
C LYS A 63 -16.68 20.62 -2.94
N GLY A 64 -17.17 20.03 -1.85
CA GLY A 64 -18.42 19.26 -1.82
C GLY A 64 -18.27 17.76 -2.11
N LYS A 65 -17.25 17.34 -2.89
CA LYS A 65 -17.05 15.95 -3.32
C LYS A 65 -15.97 15.16 -2.55
N TRP A 66 -15.26 15.78 -1.60
CA TRP A 66 -14.27 15.10 -0.76
C TRP A 66 -14.93 14.46 0.46
N ASN A 67 -15.68 13.38 0.22
CA ASN A 67 -16.41 12.59 1.20
C ASN A 67 -16.41 11.11 0.78
N LEU A 68 -16.94 10.22 1.62
CA LEU A 68 -17.04 8.78 1.35
C LEU A 68 -18.47 8.34 0.98
N GLU A 69 -19.32 9.26 0.53
CA GLU A 69 -20.63 8.89 0.01
C GLU A 69 -20.46 8.04 -1.25
N SER A 70 -21.33 7.05 -1.43
CA SER A 70 -21.35 6.17 -2.61
C SER A 70 -21.91 6.90 -3.83
N ILE A 71 -21.25 7.98 -4.25
CA ILE A 71 -21.67 8.87 -5.34
C ILE A 71 -20.54 8.98 -6.35
N ALA A 72 -20.88 8.88 -7.62
CA ALA A 72 -20.04 9.26 -8.75
C ALA A 72 -20.83 10.17 -9.69
N ALA A 73 -20.23 11.27 -10.15
CA ALA A 73 -20.88 12.26 -11.02
C ALA A 73 -22.26 12.78 -10.53
N GLY A 74 -22.51 12.78 -9.22
CA GLY A 74 -23.78 13.23 -8.62
C GLY A 74 -24.87 12.16 -8.57
N THR A 75 -24.57 10.91 -8.95
CA THR A 75 -25.49 9.77 -8.90
C THR A 75 -25.01 8.74 -7.90
N GLU A 76 -25.94 8.18 -7.13
CA GLU A 76 -25.64 7.04 -6.25
C GLU A 76 -25.10 5.88 -7.08
N THR A 77 -23.96 5.33 -6.66
CA THR A 77 -23.18 4.37 -7.45
C THR A 77 -22.64 3.28 -6.54
N GLU A 78 -23.00 2.04 -6.84
CA GLU A 78 -22.43 0.86 -6.21
C GLU A 78 -21.18 0.39 -6.98
N LEU A 79 -20.06 0.27 -6.29
CA LEU A 79 -18.78 -0.10 -6.90
C LEU A 79 -18.60 -1.62 -6.89
N SER A 80 -18.22 -2.18 -8.04
CA SER A 80 -17.85 -3.59 -8.13
C SER A 80 -16.44 -3.82 -7.59
N LEU A 81 -16.29 -4.81 -6.70
CA LEU A 81 -15.00 -5.18 -6.14
C LEU A 81 -14.13 -5.95 -7.15
N THR A 82 -14.72 -6.88 -7.89
CA THR A 82 -14.01 -7.88 -8.70
C THR A 82 -14.33 -7.72 -10.17
N LEU A 83 -13.34 -7.95 -11.04
CA LEU A 83 -13.55 -8.09 -12.49
C LEU A 83 -13.87 -9.52 -12.90
N LEU A 84 -13.72 -10.51 -12.01
CA LEU A 84 -14.18 -11.88 -12.26
C LEU A 84 -15.67 -11.89 -12.64
N GLY A 85 -16.04 -12.58 -13.73
CA GLY A 85 -17.39 -12.58 -14.29
C GLY A 85 -17.73 -11.42 -15.23
N GLN A 86 -16.86 -10.40 -15.32
CA GLN A 86 -17.01 -9.24 -16.20
C GLN A 86 -15.67 -8.79 -16.81
N HIS A 87 -14.75 -9.74 -17.02
CA HIS A 87 -13.41 -9.49 -17.57
C HIS A 87 -13.37 -9.85 -19.06
N ASP A 88 -12.43 -9.24 -19.78
CA ASP A 88 -12.22 -9.50 -21.20
C ASP A 88 -11.24 -10.66 -21.42
N ALA A 89 -10.31 -10.83 -20.48
CA ALA A 89 -9.29 -11.88 -20.52
C ALA A 89 -8.81 -12.25 -19.11
N VAL A 90 -8.04 -13.33 -19.05
CA VAL A 90 -7.24 -13.71 -17.88
C VAL A 90 -5.78 -13.45 -18.22
N ALA A 91 -5.05 -12.80 -17.33
CA ALA A 91 -3.64 -12.47 -17.54
C ALA A 91 -2.78 -12.92 -16.37
N GLY A 92 -1.57 -13.40 -16.68
CA GLY A 92 -0.54 -13.70 -15.69
C GLY A 92 0.08 -12.40 -15.14
N VAL A 93 -0.06 -12.17 -13.85
CA VAL A 93 0.49 -11.00 -13.14
C VAL A 93 1.51 -11.46 -12.11
N ALA A 94 2.70 -10.88 -12.16
CA ALA A 94 3.84 -11.22 -11.34
C ALA A 94 3.82 -10.50 -9.98
N PHE A 95 4.04 -11.25 -8.90
CA PHE A 95 4.15 -10.78 -7.53
C PHE A 95 5.51 -11.14 -6.94
N PRO A 96 6.15 -10.25 -6.17
CA PRO A 96 7.41 -10.57 -5.51
C PRO A 96 7.19 -11.46 -4.29
N TYR A 97 8.08 -12.43 -4.08
CA TYR A 97 8.06 -13.33 -2.94
C TYR A 97 9.42 -13.39 -2.24
N PHE A 98 9.43 -12.93 -0.99
CA PHE A 98 10.65 -12.86 -0.17
C PHE A 98 10.72 -13.96 0.90
N GLY A 99 9.64 -14.74 1.11
CA GLY A 99 9.60 -15.79 2.13
C GLY A 99 10.55 -16.97 1.88
N GLY A 100 11.16 -17.02 0.69
CA GLY A 100 12.17 -18.01 0.31
C GLY A 100 13.62 -17.57 0.55
N ILE A 101 13.86 -16.34 1.00
CA ILE A 101 15.22 -15.86 1.32
C ILE A 101 15.70 -16.59 2.57
N GLU A 102 16.79 -17.35 2.43
CA GLU A 102 17.40 -18.09 3.53
C GLU A 102 18.05 -17.14 4.53
N ASN A 103 17.90 -17.45 5.82
CA ASN A 103 18.54 -16.72 6.91
C ASN A 103 19.10 -17.71 7.95
N PRO A 104 20.27 -17.46 8.56
CA PRO A 104 20.83 -18.37 9.57
C PRO A 104 19.96 -18.56 10.83
N HIS A 105 19.02 -17.65 11.10
CA HIS A 105 18.29 -17.59 12.36
C HIS A 105 16.77 -17.67 12.20
N PHE A 106 16.25 -17.60 10.96
CA PHE A 106 14.83 -17.67 10.67
C PHE A 106 14.56 -18.73 9.61
N ARG A 107 13.43 -19.43 9.75
CA ARG A 107 12.98 -20.39 8.75
C ARG A 107 12.52 -19.67 7.50
N SER A 108 12.73 -20.31 6.36
CA SER A 108 12.28 -19.85 5.04
C SER A 108 11.51 -20.98 4.35
N VAL A 109 10.60 -20.61 3.46
CA VAL A 109 9.88 -21.55 2.60
C VAL A 109 10.28 -21.27 1.16
N LYS A 110 11.09 -22.16 0.59
CA LYS A 110 11.62 -22.02 -0.76
C LYS A 110 10.50 -21.96 -1.79
N HIS A 111 10.56 -20.95 -2.65
CA HIS A 111 9.70 -20.80 -3.82
C HIS A 111 10.42 -19.94 -4.88
N ASN A 112 9.88 -19.85 -6.08
CA ASN A 112 10.29 -18.84 -7.06
C ASN A 112 10.13 -17.43 -6.44
N PRO A 113 11.15 -16.54 -6.49
CA PRO A 113 11.05 -15.16 -6.01
C PRO A 113 10.01 -14.32 -6.76
N VAL A 114 9.54 -14.79 -7.92
CA VAL A 114 8.43 -14.21 -8.66
C VAL A 114 7.30 -15.23 -8.77
N LEU A 115 6.12 -14.85 -8.28
CA LEU A 115 4.89 -15.65 -8.37
C LEU A 115 4.01 -15.07 -9.46
N VAL A 116 3.82 -15.78 -10.58
CA VAL A 116 2.86 -15.38 -11.60
C VAL A 116 1.49 -15.93 -11.21
N ARG A 117 0.51 -15.03 -11.07
CA ARG A 117 -0.86 -15.30 -10.64
C ARG A 117 -1.82 -15.02 -11.79
N GLN A 118 -2.87 -15.81 -11.93
CA GLN A 118 -3.89 -15.57 -12.97
C GLN A 118 -4.97 -14.62 -12.43
N LEU A 119 -5.16 -13.48 -13.11
CA LEU A 119 -6.14 -12.47 -12.71
C LEU A 119 -7.13 -12.12 -13.84
N PRO A 120 -8.38 -11.80 -13.49
CA PRO A 120 -9.36 -11.30 -14.44
C PRO A 120 -9.05 -9.84 -14.80
N VAL A 121 -8.88 -9.55 -16.08
CA VAL A 121 -8.50 -8.20 -16.56
C VAL A 121 -9.51 -7.63 -17.55
N LYS A 122 -9.68 -6.31 -17.52
CA LYS A 122 -10.37 -5.55 -18.56
C LYS A 122 -9.35 -4.76 -19.38
N ASN A 123 -9.58 -4.60 -20.67
CA ASN A 123 -8.74 -3.77 -21.53
C ASN A 123 -9.39 -2.39 -21.70
N LEU A 124 -8.70 -1.34 -21.25
CA LEU A 124 -9.18 0.04 -21.39
C LEU A 124 -8.45 0.74 -22.53
N THR A 125 -9.19 1.49 -23.35
CA THR A 125 -8.60 2.46 -24.27
C THR A 125 -8.31 3.75 -23.50
N LEU A 126 -7.05 4.16 -23.48
CA LEU A 126 -6.58 5.37 -22.84
C LEU A 126 -6.84 6.61 -23.71
N ALA A 127 -6.70 7.79 -23.12
CA ALA A 127 -6.85 9.07 -23.81
C ALA A 127 -5.88 9.28 -24.98
N ASP A 128 -4.71 8.63 -24.95
CA ASP A 128 -3.73 8.65 -26.05
C ASP A 128 -4.02 7.62 -27.16
N GLY A 129 -5.12 6.87 -27.04
CA GLY A 129 -5.54 5.83 -27.99
C GLY A 129 -4.88 4.47 -27.78
N SER A 130 -3.93 4.34 -26.85
CA SER A 130 -3.34 3.05 -26.48
C SER A 130 -4.32 2.18 -25.69
N THR A 131 -4.12 0.87 -25.71
CA THR A 131 -4.89 -0.08 -24.90
C THR A 131 -4.05 -0.51 -23.70
N CYS A 132 -4.65 -0.49 -22.51
CA CYS A 132 -4.01 -0.91 -21.25
C CYS A 132 -4.88 -1.96 -20.54
N PRO A 133 -4.33 -3.15 -20.21
CA PRO A 133 -4.99 -4.08 -19.32
C PRO A 133 -5.03 -3.51 -17.89
N VAL A 134 -6.17 -3.66 -17.22
CA VAL A 134 -6.41 -3.20 -15.85
C VAL A 134 -7.02 -4.30 -15.00
N VAL A 135 -6.77 -4.20 -13.71
CA VAL A 135 -7.29 -5.12 -12.69
C VAL A 135 -7.75 -4.35 -11.46
N SER A 136 -8.67 -4.89 -10.66
CA SER A 136 -9.04 -4.23 -9.40
C SER A 136 -8.02 -4.52 -8.30
N VAL A 137 -7.89 -3.61 -7.33
CA VAL A 137 -7.09 -3.85 -6.12
C VAL A 137 -7.59 -5.07 -5.35
N TYR A 138 -8.89 -5.34 -5.35
CA TYR A 138 -9.47 -6.53 -4.70
C TYR A 138 -8.96 -7.83 -5.32
N ASP A 139 -8.94 -7.91 -6.66
CA ASP A 139 -8.45 -9.10 -7.37
C ASP A 139 -6.94 -9.28 -7.14
N LEU A 140 -6.16 -8.20 -7.14
CA LEU A 140 -4.73 -8.20 -6.78
C LEU A 140 -4.49 -8.71 -5.35
N VAL A 141 -5.31 -8.28 -4.39
CA VAL A 141 -5.20 -8.72 -2.99
C VAL A 141 -5.49 -10.21 -2.86
N LEU A 142 -6.58 -10.72 -3.45
CA LEU A 142 -6.90 -12.14 -3.39
C LEU A 142 -5.83 -13.01 -4.05
N ALA A 143 -5.30 -12.58 -5.20
CA ALA A 143 -4.20 -13.25 -5.89
C ALA A 143 -2.90 -13.23 -5.06
N ASN A 144 -2.58 -12.10 -4.40
CA ASN A 144 -1.43 -12.00 -3.50
C ASN A 144 -1.54 -12.95 -2.30
N TYR A 145 -2.74 -13.11 -1.74
CA TYR A 145 -3.02 -14.10 -0.68
C TYR A 145 -3.10 -15.54 -1.22
N GLY A 146 -3.00 -15.74 -2.53
CA GLY A 146 -2.94 -17.05 -3.17
C GLY A 146 -4.26 -17.82 -3.15
N LEU A 147 -5.40 -17.13 -3.19
CA LEU A 147 -6.72 -17.79 -3.18
C LEU A 147 -7.11 -18.28 -4.58
N ASP A 148 -7.46 -19.56 -4.71
CA ASP A 148 -8.01 -20.10 -5.96
C ASP A 148 -9.41 -19.53 -6.21
N ARG A 149 -9.63 -19.09 -7.46
CA ARG A 149 -10.89 -18.48 -7.92
C ARG A 149 -11.39 -19.09 -9.23
N GLY A 150 -10.89 -20.27 -9.59
CA GLY A 150 -11.28 -20.96 -10.82
C GLY A 150 -10.63 -20.38 -12.08
N LEU A 151 -9.46 -19.75 -11.95
CA LEU A 151 -8.69 -19.17 -13.06
C LEU A 151 -7.47 -20.01 -13.43
N GLU A 152 -7.41 -21.26 -12.96
CA GLU A 152 -6.31 -22.20 -13.24
C GLU A 152 -4.93 -21.68 -12.79
N ASP A 153 -4.87 -20.98 -11.64
CA ASP A 153 -3.61 -20.51 -11.04
C ASP A 153 -2.89 -21.62 -10.26
N GLU A 154 -1.82 -22.18 -10.82
CA GLU A 154 -0.99 -23.21 -10.17
C GLU A 154 -0.34 -22.75 -8.85
N ASN A 155 -0.13 -21.44 -8.66
CA ASN A 155 0.46 -20.92 -7.43
C ASN A 155 -0.60 -20.76 -6.33
N SER A 156 -1.89 -20.87 -6.66
CA SER A 156 -3.00 -20.70 -5.71
C SER A 156 -3.20 -21.94 -4.84
N ALA A 157 -3.77 -21.73 -3.67
CA ALA A 157 -4.13 -22.78 -2.73
C ALA A 157 -5.61 -23.16 -2.92
N LYS A 158 -5.85 -24.45 -3.14
CA LYS A 158 -7.20 -25.04 -3.20
C LYS A 158 -7.77 -25.36 -1.82
N ASP A 159 -6.89 -25.57 -0.85
CA ASP A 159 -7.21 -25.92 0.53
C ASP A 159 -6.05 -25.50 1.46
N TYR A 160 -6.28 -25.48 2.77
CA TYR A 160 -5.29 -25.11 3.79
C TYR A 160 -4.24 -26.19 4.06
N ALA A 161 -4.58 -27.48 3.90
CA ALA A 161 -3.86 -28.57 4.54
C ALA A 161 -2.88 -29.39 3.67
N PRO A 162 -3.12 -29.71 2.39
CA PRO A 162 -2.20 -30.60 1.66
C PRO A 162 -0.99 -29.88 1.05
N GLU A 163 -1.12 -28.60 0.68
CA GLU A 163 -0.08 -27.89 -0.09
C GLU A 163 0.48 -26.65 0.63
N ILE A 164 1.81 -26.57 0.69
CA ILE A 164 2.51 -25.39 1.20
C ILE A 164 2.60 -24.38 0.06
N LYS A 165 1.58 -23.53 -0.05
CA LYS A 165 1.56 -22.37 -0.97
C LYS A 165 1.83 -21.08 -0.18
N PRO A 166 2.44 -20.05 -0.80
CA PRO A 166 2.69 -18.78 -0.14
C PRO A 166 1.46 -18.25 0.62
N TYR A 167 1.66 -17.95 1.90
CA TYR A 167 0.66 -17.36 2.80
C TYR A 167 -0.52 -18.24 3.25
N THR A 168 -0.49 -19.56 3.01
CA THR A 168 -1.45 -20.49 3.64
C THR A 168 -1.13 -20.73 5.13
N PRO A 169 -2.06 -21.29 5.92
CA PRO A 169 -1.75 -21.73 7.28
C PRO A 169 -0.57 -22.71 7.36
N ALA A 170 -0.44 -23.64 6.40
CA ALA A 170 0.70 -24.56 6.30
C ALA A 170 2.03 -23.82 6.05
N TRP A 171 2.02 -22.79 5.20
CA TRP A 171 3.18 -21.91 4.99
C TRP A 171 3.52 -21.11 6.26
N GLY A 172 2.49 -20.57 6.93
CA GLY A 172 2.64 -19.82 8.18
C GLY A 172 3.24 -20.66 9.30
N GLU A 173 2.86 -21.93 9.41
CA GLU A 173 3.44 -22.90 10.35
C GLU A 173 4.93 -23.12 10.10
N GLN A 174 5.37 -23.21 8.84
CA GLN A 174 6.79 -23.36 8.53
C GLN A 174 7.61 -22.12 8.87
N ILE A 175 7.10 -20.92 8.55
CA ILE A 175 7.81 -19.67 8.82
C ILE A 175 7.84 -19.38 10.33
N THR A 176 6.68 -19.43 10.98
CA THR A 176 6.50 -18.93 12.35
C THR A 176 6.61 -20.01 13.43
N GLY A 177 6.33 -21.28 13.08
CA GLY A 177 6.29 -22.40 14.03
C GLY A 177 5.03 -22.46 14.88
N VAL A 178 4.10 -21.54 14.67
CA VAL A 178 2.76 -21.63 15.23
C VAL A 178 2.02 -22.74 14.48
N PRO A 179 1.50 -23.79 15.17
CA PRO A 179 0.72 -24.83 14.53
C PRO A 179 -0.43 -24.26 13.70
N ARG A 180 -0.59 -24.72 12.46
CA ARG A 180 -1.56 -24.21 11.48
C ARG A 180 -2.99 -24.24 12.01
N GLN A 181 -3.33 -25.24 12.83
CA GLN A 181 -4.63 -25.35 13.49
C GLN A 181 -4.97 -24.09 14.30
N TYR A 182 -3.99 -23.48 14.99
CA TYR A 182 -4.22 -22.26 15.75
C TYR A 182 -4.36 -21.04 14.86
N ILE A 183 -3.58 -20.97 13.77
CA ILE A 183 -3.72 -19.92 12.76
C ILE A 183 -5.16 -19.94 12.20
N GLU A 184 -5.65 -21.12 11.83
CA GLU A 184 -6.99 -21.31 11.29
C GLU A 184 -8.09 -21.00 12.31
N THR A 185 -8.02 -21.60 13.51
CA THR A 185 -9.04 -21.40 14.55
C THR A 185 -9.16 -19.93 14.93
N ILE A 186 -8.04 -19.27 15.24
CA ILE A 186 -8.06 -17.87 15.69
C ILE A 186 -8.48 -16.93 14.56
N ALA A 187 -8.07 -17.17 13.31
CA ALA A 187 -8.53 -16.37 12.18
C ALA A 187 -10.06 -16.47 12.00
N ARG A 188 -10.62 -17.68 12.11
CA ARG A 188 -12.07 -17.92 12.01
C ARG A 188 -12.82 -17.28 13.17
N GLU A 189 -12.39 -17.48 14.41
CA GLU A 189 -13.04 -16.92 15.60
C GLU A 189 -12.98 -15.38 15.62
N PHE A 190 -11.86 -14.80 15.20
CA PHE A 190 -11.70 -13.36 15.08
C PHE A 190 -12.68 -12.76 14.08
N ALA A 191 -12.78 -13.36 12.89
CA ALA A 191 -13.67 -12.92 11.83
C ALA A 191 -15.15 -13.16 12.19
N ASP A 192 -15.47 -14.30 12.78
CA ASP A 192 -16.83 -14.64 13.23
C ASP A 192 -17.31 -13.68 14.34
N THR A 193 -16.44 -13.35 15.29
CA THR A 193 -16.72 -12.31 16.31
C THR A 193 -17.01 -10.98 15.64
N ALA A 194 -16.16 -10.54 14.71
CA ALA A 194 -16.36 -9.28 14.00
C ALA A 194 -17.67 -9.28 13.20
N HIS A 195 -17.98 -10.38 12.50
CA HIS A 195 -19.24 -10.54 11.77
C HIS A 195 -20.46 -10.41 12.69
N LYS A 196 -20.51 -11.20 13.78
CA LYS A 196 -21.61 -11.19 14.76
C LYS A 196 -21.82 -9.84 15.42
N THR A 197 -20.75 -9.07 15.58
CA THR A 197 -20.75 -7.84 16.37
C THR A 197 -20.66 -6.56 15.54
N HIS A 198 -20.64 -6.67 14.21
CA HIS A 198 -20.44 -5.56 13.29
C HIS A 198 -19.11 -4.83 13.54
N GLY A 199 -18.02 -5.58 13.61
CA GLY A 199 -16.65 -5.07 13.65
C GLY A 199 -16.00 -4.98 15.03
N ARG A 200 -16.56 -5.59 16.10
CA ARG A 200 -15.99 -5.53 17.46
C ARG A 200 -14.91 -6.59 17.71
N SER A 201 -13.96 -6.70 16.79
CA SER A 201 -12.69 -7.40 16.98
C SER A 201 -11.54 -6.38 16.90
N MET A 202 -10.56 -6.49 17.79
CA MET A 202 -9.50 -5.50 17.95
C MET A 202 -8.14 -6.19 18.03
N ILE A 203 -7.12 -5.55 17.45
CA ILE A 203 -5.72 -5.95 17.63
C ILE A 203 -5.01 -4.83 18.38
N ILE A 204 -4.54 -5.14 19.58
CA ILE A 204 -3.68 -4.27 20.39
C ILE A 204 -2.23 -4.64 20.08
N LEU A 205 -1.43 -3.66 19.65
CA LEU A 205 -0.05 -3.87 19.21
C LEU A 205 0.87 -2.76 19.69
N GLY A 206 2.17 -3.05 19.73
CA GLY A 206 3.19 -2.09 20.18
C GLY A 206 4.56 -2.35 19.58
N ALA A 207 5.62 -1.96 20.31
CA ALA A 207 7.00 -1.99 19.82
C ALA A 207 7.50 -3.38 19.39
N GLY A 208 6.96 -4.47 19.96
CA GLY A 208 7.37 -5.85 19.63
C GLY A 208 7.22 -6.22 18.15
N VAL A 209 6.30 -5.57 17.42
CA VAL A 209 6.14 -5.72 15.97
C VAL A 209 6.57 -4.48 15.19
N ASN A 210 6.64 -3.31 15.85
CA ASN A 210 6.95 -2.02 15.23
C ASN A 210 8.44 -1.70 15.12
N HIS A 211 9.28 -2.27 15.98
CA HIS A 211 10.72 -1.98 16.00
C HIS A 211 11.54 -2.96 15.14
N TRP A 212 10.89 -3.61 14.18
CA TRP A 212 11.54 -4.42 13.14
C TRP A 212 11.78 -3.58 11.89
N TYR A 213 12.81 -3.93 11.11
CA TYR A 213 13.09 -3.25 9.84
C TYR A 213 11.87 -3.30 8.88
N HIS A 214 11.22 -4.46 8.79
CA HIS A 214 9.98 -4.66 8.03
C HIS A 214 8.71 -4.48 8.89
N MET A 215 8.69 -3.47 9.76
CA MET A 215 7.53 -3.18 10.61
C MET A 215 6.25 -2.91 9.84
N ASP A 216 6.37 -2.37 8.63
CA ASP A 216 5.27 -2.07 7.73
C ASP A 216 4.56 -3.35 7.29
N MET A 217 5.28 -4.45 7.05
CA MET A 217 4.70 -5.76 6.71
C MET A 217 3.90 -6.34 7.88
N ASN A 218 4.45 -6.26 9.10
CA ASN A 218 3.74 -6.67 10.31
C ASN A 218 2.44 -5.88 10.47
N TYR A 219 2.52 -4.54 10.32
CA TYR A 219 1.37 -3.65 10.49
C TYR A 219 0.32 -3.90 9.42
N ARG A 220 0.71 -3.96 8.15
CA ARG A 220 -0.21 -4.19 7.02
C ARG A 220 -0.91 -5.53 7.10
N GLY A 221 -0.24 -6.59 7.60
CA GLY A 221 -0.88 -7.88 7.87
C GLY A 221 -2.05 -7.74 8.86
N MET A 222 -1.80 -7.14 10.02
CA MET A 222 -2.82 -6.91 11.05
C MET A 222 -3.90 -5.93 10.60
N ILE A 223 -3.53 -4.86 9.89
CA ILE A 223 -4.47 -3.87 9.33
C ILE A 223 -5.39 -4.54 8.30
N ASN A 224 -4.87 -5.39 7.41
CA ASN A 224 -5.69 -6.12 6.44
C ASN A 224 -6.72 -7.01 7.14
N MET A 225 -6.34 -7.75 8.19
CA MET A 225 -7.28 -8.56 8.96
C MET A 225 -8.46 -7.72 9.49
N LEU A 226 -8.16 -6.55 10.05
CA LEU A 226 -9.15 -5.62 10.59
C LEU A 226 -10.03 -5.00 9.49
N ILE A 227 -9.44 -4.64 8.33
CA ILE A 227 -10.18 -4.10 7.19
C ILE A 227 -11.11 -5.16 6.60
N PHE A 228 -10.63 -6.38 6.38
CA PHE A 228 -11.44 -7.49 5.87
C PHE A 228 -12.62 -7.83 6.80
N CYS A 229 -12.46 -7.61 8.10
CA CYS A 229 -13.48 -7.85 9.10
C CYS A 229 -14.31 -6.59 9.46
N GLY A 230 -14.15 -5.47 8.75
CA GLY A 230 -14.93 -4.25 8.99
C GLY A 230 -14.74 -3.63 10.39
N CYS A 231 -13.58 -3.81 11.01
CA CYS A 231 -13.35 -3.44 12.41
C CYS A 231 -12.89 -1.98 12.61
N VAL A 232 -12.20 -1.41 11.61
CA VAL A 232 -11.66 -0.04 11.71
C VAL A 232 -12.81 0.98 11.68
N GLY A 233 -12.90 1.81 12.72
CA GLY A 233 -13.93 2.84 12.86
C GLY A 233 -15.13 2.43 13.72
N GLN A 234 -15.17 1.19 14.21
CA GLN A 234 -16.24 0.70 15.10
C GLN A 234 -15.80 0.69 16.56
N SER A 235 -16.68 1.11 17.47
CA SER A 235 -16.40 1.07 18.91
C SER A 235 -16.23 -0.38 19.39
N GLY A 236 -15.14 -0.67 20.09
CA GLY A 236 -14.78 -2.03 20.50
C GLY A 236 -14.01 -2.83 19.43
N GLY A 237 -13.70 -2.23 18.27
CA GLY A 237 -12.92 -2.84 17.21
C GLY A 237 -11.77 -1.96 16.71
N GLY A 238 -10.91 -2.56 15.88
CA GLY A 238 -9.94 -1.81 15.06
C GLY A 238 -8.48 -1.98 15.45
N TRP A 239 -7.67 -1.06 14.93
CA TRP A 239 -6.22 -1.04 15.08
C TRP A 239 -5.83 -0.19 16.28
N ALA A 240 -5.32 -0.83 17.33
CA ALA A 240 -5.02 -0.19 18.60
C ALA A 240 -3.51 -0.20 18.87
N HIS A 241 -2.81 0.71 18.19
CA HIS A 241 -1.37 0.90 18.32
C HIS A 241 -1.02 1.73 19.56
N TYR A 242 -0.15 1.18 20.41
CA TYR A 242 0.38 1.85 21.60
C TYR A 242 1.90 1.76 21.67
N VAL A 243 2.55 2.94 21.72
CA VAL A 243 3.99 3.11 21.85
C VAL A 243 4.27 4.19 22.90
N GLY A 244 4.90 5.31 22.52
CA GLY A 244 5.01 6.50 23.36
C GLY A 244 3.73 7.35 23.39
N GLN A 245 3.77 8.40 24.21
CA GLN A 245 2.65 9.31 24.43
C GLN A 245 2.58 10.41 23.33
N GLU A 246 2.27 10.02 22.09
CA GLU A 246 2.28 10.92 20.92
C GLU A 246 1.08 11.86 20.84
N LYS A 247 -0.09 11.44 21.35
CA LYS A 247 -1.35 12.15 21.19
C LYS A 247 -1.46 13.39 22.08
N LEU A 248 -0.83 14.49 21.66
CA LEU A 248 -1.03 15.83 22.22
C LEU A 248 -2.41 16.35 21.80
N ARG A 249 -3.38 16.27 22.72
CA ARG A 249 -4.79 16.58 22.43
C ARG A 249 -5.02 18.00 21.90
N PRO A 250 -4.50 19.09 22.52
CA PRO A 250 -4.71 20.45 22.04
C PRO A 250 -3.73 20.84 20.90
N GLN A 251 -3.61 20.01 19.87
CA GLN A 251 -2.58 20.11 18.83
C GLN A 251 -2.47 21.52 18.20
N THR A 252 -3.59 22.08 17.73
CA THR A 252 -3.60 23.37 17.00
C THR A 252 -3.43 24.58 17.91
N GLY A 253 -3.65 24.45 19.22
CA GLY A 253 -3.32 25.48 20.21
C GLY A 253 -1.85 25.43 20.62
N TRP A 254 -1.27 24.24 20.72
CA TRP A 254 0.13 24.04 21.10
C TRP A 254 1.12 24.36 19.97
N LEU A 255 0.82 23.95 18.72
CA LEU A 255 1.70 24.15 17.57
C LEU A 255 2.20 25.60 17.37
N PRO A 256 1.33 26.64 17.38
CA PRO A 256 1.80 28.00 17.19
C PRO A 256 2.71 28.47 18.32
N LEU A 257 2.44 28.08 19.57
CA LEU A 257 3.30 28.38 20.71
C LEU A 257 4.67 27.69 20.60
N ALA A 258 4.67 26.37 20.35
CA ALA A 258 5.88 25.57 20.38
C ALA A 258 6.88 25.94 19.27
N PHE A 259 6.38 26.40 18.12
CA PHE A 259 7.19 26.71 16.95
C PHE A 259 7.09 28.17 16.49
N ALA A 260 6.57 29.05 17.35
CA ALA A 260 6.41 30.50 17.12
C ALA A 260 5.70 30.88 15.81
N PHE A 261 4.65 30.15 15.41
CA PHE A 261 3.91 30.44 14.16
C PHE A 261 3.10 31.73 14.20
N ASP A 262 2.85 32.23 15.40
CA ASP A 262 2.28 33.54 15.65
C ASP A 262 3.25 34.68 15.26
N TRP A 263 4.56 34.42 15.23
CA TRP A 263 5.59 35.38 14.83
C TRP A 263 6.17 35.12 13.44
N ASN A 264 6.54 33.88 13.13
CA ASN A 264 7.25 33.54 11.89
C ASN A 264 6.81 32.18 11.33
N ARG A 265 6.71 32.08 10.00
CA ARG A 265 6.30 30.85 9.30
C ARG A 265 7.11 30.68 7.99
N PRO A 266 7.55 29.46 7.63
CA PRO A 266 7.48 28.18 8.37
C PRO A 266 8.65 27.98 9.36
N PRO A 267 8.56 27.03 10.32
CA PRO A 267 9.69 26.63 11.16
C PRO A 267 10.66 25.72 10.40
N ARG A 268 11.77 25.34 11.04
CA ARG A 268 12.67 24.28 10.57
C ARG A 268 12.42 22.97 11.31
N GLN A 269 11.45 22.18 10.84
CA GLN A 269 11.28 20.80 11.27
C GLN A 269 12.32 19.89 10.59
N MET A 270 12.73 18.83 11.27
CA MET A 270 13.66 17.83 10.74
C MET A 270 13.28 16.43 11.23
N ASN A 271 13.38 15.42 10.37
CA ASN A 271 13.19 14.02 10.75
C ASN A 271 14.50 13.43 11.32
N SER A 272 14.48 13.10 12.62
CA SER A 272 15.72 12.80 13.37
C SER A 272 16.48 11.56 12.90
N THR A 273 15.81 10.54 12.34
CA THR A 273 16.48 9.33 11.83
C THR A 273 17.52 9.68 10.77
N SER A 274 17.13 10.44 9.74
CA SER A 274 18.05 10.90 8.69
C SER A 274 19.11 11.86 9.24
N PHE A 275 18.72 12.74 10.15
CA PHE A 275 19.64 13.68 10.79
C PHE A 275 20.78 12.96 11.51
N PHE A 276 20.48 12.01 12.40
CA PHE A 276 21.50 11.29 13.14
C PHE A 276 22.25 10.31 12.26
N TYR A 277 21.59 9.62 11.33
CA TYR A 277 22.27 8.74 10.37
C TYR A 277 23.38 9.47 9.62
N ASN A 278 23.12 10.71 9.20
CA ASN A 278 24.11 11.60 8.59
C ASN A 278 25.15 12.13 9.59
N HIS A 279 24.73 12.88 10.62
CA HIS A 279 25.66 13.66 11.47
C HIS A 279 26.46 12.84 12.47
N SER A 280 25.94 11.69 12.91
CA SER A 280 26.74 10.71 13.65
C SER A 280 27.54 9.79 12.73
N SER A 281 27.47 10.02 11.42
CA SER A 281 28.22 9.31 10.38
C SER A 281 28.02 7.79 10.39
N GLN A 282 26.86 7.31 10.87
CA GLN A 282 26.52 5.89 10.90
C GLN A 282 26.47 5.29 9.49
N TRP A 283 26.09 6.08 8.48
CA TRP A 283 26.12 5.68 7.08
C TRP A 283 27.50 5.20 6.61
N ARG A 284 28.61 5.66 7.24
CA ARG A 284 29.96 5.19 6.90
C ARG A 284 30.20 3.71 7.19
N TYR A 285 29.31 3.08 7.96
CA TYR A 285 29.39 1.69 8.39
C TYR A 285 28.22 0.85 7.87
N GLU A 286 27.50 1.34 6.85
CA GLU A 286 26.33 0.67 6.32
C GLU A 286 26.67 -0.70 5.75
N LYS A 287 25.79 -1.67 6.02
CA LYS A 287 25.90 -3.04 5.52
C LYS A 287 24.70 -3.45 4.70
N VAL A 288 23.58 -2.73 4.81
CA VAL A 288 22.37 -2.98 4.05
C VAL A 288 22.41 -2.15 2.78
N THR A 289 22.26 -2.81 1.64
CA THR A 289 22.21 -2.13 0.35
C THR A 289 20.76 -1.89 -0.08
N ALA A 290 20.51 -0.84 -0.88
CA ALA A 290 19.20 -0.69 -1.51
C ALA A 290 18.88 -1.89 -2.44
N GLN A 291 19.91 -2.46 -3.07
CA GLN A 291 19.79 -3.51 -4.07
C GLN A 291 19.23 -4.82 -3.51
N GLU A 292 19.64 -5.23 -2.30
CA GLU A 292 19.12 -6.44 -1.67
C GLU A 292 17.65 -6.31 -1.19
N LEU A 293 17.12 -5.09 -1.18
CA LEU A 293 15.74 -4.79 -0.75
C LEU A 293 14.77 -4.63 -1.94
N LEU A 294 15.28 -4.52 -3.16
CA LEU A 294 14.45 -4.29 -4.33
C LEU A 294 13.55 -5.50 -4.61
N SER A 295 12.38 -5.21 -5.17
CA SER A 295 11.57 -6.25 -5.79
C SER A 295 12.37 -6.95 -6.90
N PRO A 296 12.30 -8.29 -7.03
CA PRO A 296 12.85 -8.99 -8.20
C PRO A 296 12.20 -8.58 -9.53
N LEU A 297 11.12 -7.79 -9.47
CA LEU A 297 10.42 -7.23 -10.63
C LEU A 297 10.92 -5.82 -11.00
N ALA A 298 11.75 -5.20 -10.17
CA ALA A 298 12.24 -3.84 -10.40
C ALA A 298 13.46 -3.83 -11.33
N ASP A 299 13.60 -2.77 -12.11
CA ASP A 299 14.83 -2.47 -12.83
C ASP A 299 15.88 -1.93 -11.85
N ALA A 300 16.75 -2.83 -11.37
CA ALA A 300 17.81 -2.55 -10.42
C ALA A 300 18.75 -1.41 -10.85
N SER A 301 18.92 -1.18 -12.16
CA SER A 301 19.81 -0.13 -12.69
C SER A 301 19.34 1.28 -12.35
N LYS A 302 18.02 1.47 -12.18
CA LYS A 302 17.41 2.76 -11.78
C LYS A 302 17.64 3.11 -10.32
N TYR A 303 18.09 2.16 -9.50
CA TYR A 303 18.14 2.27 -8.03
C TYR A 303 19.56 2.04 -7.50
N SER A 304 20.56 2.66 -8.11
CA SER A 304 21.97 2.61 -7.65
C SER A 304 22.29 3.63 -6.56
N GLY A 305 23.36 3.40 -5.80
CA GLY A 305 23.85 4.27 -4.74
C GLY A 305 23.61 3.74 -3.33
N HIS A 306 24.14 4.45 -2.35
CA HIS A 306 24.03 4.14 -0.93
C HIS A 306 22.65 4.54 -0.38
N LEU A 307 22.17 3.94 0.72
CA LEU A 307 20.93 4.39 1.39
C LEU A 307 20.90 5.91 1.69
N ILE A 308 22.03 6.55 2.02
CA ILE A 308 22.09 7.99 2.23
C ILE A 308 21.86 8.79 0.92
N ASP A 309 22.25 8.25 -0.24
CA ASP A 309 22.00 8.90 -1.53
C ASP A 309 20.50 8.98 -1.85
N PHE A 310 19.73 7.98 -1.43
CA PHE A 310 18.26 7.99 -1.51
C PHE A 310 17.67 9.08 -0.60
N ASN A 311 18.24 9.29 0.59
CA ASN A 311 17.83 10.37 1.47
C ASN A 311 18.11 11.74 0.83
N VAL A 312 19.31 11.95 0.27
CA VAL A 312 19.67 13.21 -0.43
C VAL A 312 18.81 13.44 -1.68
N ARG A 313 18.43 12.36 -2.40
CA ARG A 313 17.47 12.42 -3.51
C ARG A 313 16.09 12.88 -3.03
N ALA A 314 15.59 12.30 -1.95
CA ALA A 314 14.30 12.67 -1.35
C ALA A 314 14.31 14.13 -0.86
N GLU A 315 15.38 14.57 -0.22
CA GLU A 315 15.55 15.96 0.25
C GLU A 315 15.44 16.97 -0.90
N ARG A 316 16.24 16.79 -1.98
CA ARG A 316 16.23 17.74 -3.11
C ARG A 316 14.95 17.72 -3.95
N MET A 317 14.14 16.66 -3.83
CA MET A 317 12.82 16.56 -4.45
C MET A 317 11.70 17.13 -3.56
N GLY A 318 12.03 17.65 -2.38
CA GLY A 318 11.06 18.18 -1.42
C GLY A 318 10.24 17.11 -0.70
N TRP A 319 10.68 15.85 -0.72
CA TRP A 319 10.00 14.75 -0.03
C TRP A 319 10.35 14.69 1.47
N LEU A 320 11.58 15.08 1.83
CA LEU A 320 12.08 15.13 3.21
C LEU A 320 12.71 16.50 3.52
N PRO A 321 12.70 16.95 4.79
CA PRO A 321 13.44 18.14 5.20
C PRO A 321 14.95 17.86 5.27
N SER A 322 15.75 18.94 5.26
CA SER A 322 17.21 18.92 5.42
C SER A 322 17.64 19.75 6.62
N ALA A 323 18.71 19.33 7.32
CA ALA A 323 19.36 20.14 8.35
C ALA A 323 20.84 19.75 8.54
N PRO A 324 21.81 20.66 8.32
CA PRO A 324 21.67 21.98 7.71
C PRO A 324 21.06 21.90 6.29
N GLN A 325 20.31 22.94 5.89
CA GLN A 325 19.57 22.93 4.62
C GLN A 325 20.44 23.24 3.39
N LEU A 326 21.34 24.21 3.53
CA LEU A 326 22.19 24.70 2.44
C LEU A 326 23.65 24.67 2.91
N GLY A 327 24.58 24.45 1.99
CA GLY A 327 26.02 24.51 2.25
C GLY A 327 26.57 25.93 2.46
N ARG A 328 25.71 26.92 2.69
CA ARG A 328 26.05 28.32 2.92
C ARG A 328 25.07 28.97 3.88
N LEU A 329 25.51 30.00 4.59
CA LEU A 329 24.60 30.87 5.31
C LEU A 329 23.67 31.57 4.32
N ALA A 330 22.37 31.43 4.54
CA ALA A 330 21.38 32.28 3.87
C ALA A 330 21.41 33.66 4.53
N VAL A 331 22.39 34.48 4.15
CA VAL A 331 22.40 35.89 4.55
C VAL A 331 21.37 36.58 3.67
N THR A 332 20.28 37.05 4.27
CA THR A 332 19.44 38.07 3.65
C THR A 332 20.34 39.28 3.41
N ARG A 333 20.71 39.54 2.14
CA ARG A 333 21.08 40.89 1.75
C ARG A 333 19.81 41.72 1.97
N SER A 334 19.74 42.43 3.09
CA SER A 334 18.82 43.56 3.20
C SER A 334 19.17 44.56 2.09
N PRO A 335 18.17 45.20 1.45
CA PRO A 335 18.40 46.21 0.43
C PRO A 335 19.23 47.39 0.94
#